data_AF-A0A963PE69-F1
#
_entry.id   AF-A0A963PE69-F1
#
_cell.length_a   1.000
_cell.length_b   1.000
_cell.length_c   1.000
_cell.angle_alpha   90.00
_cell.angle_beta   90.00
_cell.angle_gamma   90.00
#
_symmetry.space_group_name_H-M   'P 1'
#
loop_
_entity.id
_entity.type
_entity.pdbx_description
1 polymer ?
#
loop_
_entity_poly.entity_id
_entity_poly.type
_entity_poly.pdbx_seq_one_letter_code
_entity_poly.pdbx_strand_id
1 'polypeptide(L)'
;MSMNISRAITLHLPRRIEIGTGAAARVGEWADDAARVLVIAQPVTRPMVASLRLKGQVAIFDGVAPEPADSDLDAAIDAARAHRPELIVGLGGGSVMDVAKLVAVLWDSDQKLADVVGPNRVTRKCSRLAQIATTAGTGSEGGIRALVTSSETHAKMAVESPLMLADLAVLDPALTMSVPTAVTAATGIDALAHCVEAFTNINAHPLIDGYARMGIRLAGDHLARACADGGDA
;
A
#
# COMPACT_ATOMS: atom_id res chain seq x y z
N MET A 1 -24.93 9.81 19.60
CA MET A 1 -24.70 10.53 18.33
C MET A 1 -25.84 10.22 17.38
N SER A 2 -26.51 11.25 16.84
CA SER A 2 -27.54 11.06 15.81
C SER A 2 -26.86 10.56 14.52
N MET A 3 -27.35 9.47 13.93
CA MET A 3 -26.83 8.96 12.65
C MET A 3 -27.18 9.94 11.53
N ASN A 4 -26.27 10.85 11.22
CA ASN A 4 -26.42 11.75 10.08
C ASN A 4 -25.93 11.06 8.80
N ILE A 5 -26.89 10.53 8.03
CA ILE A 5 -26.66 9.94 6.70
C ILE A 5 -26.90 10.94 5.55
N SER A 6 -27.20 12.21 5.85
CA SER A 6 -27.55 13.19 4.81
C SER A 6 -26.33 13.78 4.11
N ARG A 7 -25.13 13.63 4.67
CA ARG A 7 -23.87 14.07 4.04
C ARG A 7 -23.44 13.05 2.99
N ALA A 8 -23.35 13.48 1.73
CA ALA A 8 -22.81 12.66 0.65
C ALA A 8 -21.33 12.31 0.91
N ILE A 9 -20.96 11.07 0.64
CA ILE A 9 -19.58 10.57 0.70
C ILE A 9 -19.25 9.76 -0.55
N THR A 10 -17.98 9.73 -0.91
CA THR A 10 -17.45 8.89 -2.00
C THR A 10 -16.44 7.91 -1.39
N LEU A 11 -16.57 6.63 -1.72
CA LEU A 11 -15.60 5.60 -1.35
C LEU A 11 -14.72 5.29 -2.56
N HIS A 12 -13.43 5.56 -2.43
CA HIS A 12 -12.43 5.09 -3.39
C HIS A 12 -11.88 3.76 -2.89
N LEU A 13 -12.10 2.69 -3.65
CA LEU A 13 -11.65 1.33 -3.32
C LEU A 13 -10.92 0.73 -4.52
N PRO A 14 -9.89 -0.12 -4.28
CA PRO A 14 -9.26 -0.88 -5.35
C PRO A 14 -10.30 -1.62 -6.20
N ARG A 15 -10.02 -1.75 -7.50
CA ARG A 15 -10.94 -2.42 -8.44
C ARG A 15 -11.19 -3.88 -8.06
N ARG A 16 -10.19 -4.53 -7.48
CA ARG A 16 -10.25 -5.90 -6.96
C ARG A 16 -9.46 -5.95 -5.66
N ILE A 17 -10.05 -6.60 -4.66
CA ILE A 17 -9.41 -6.90 -3.37
C ILE A 17 -9.46 -8.41 -3.19
N GLU A 18 -8.33 -9.02 -2.88
CA GLU A 18 -8.22 -10.44 -2.57
C GLU A 18 -7.70 -10.64 -1.16
N ILE A 19 -8.42 -11.41 -0.37
CA ILE A 19 -8.12 -11.62 1.05
C ILE A 19 -8.11 -13.12 1.33
N GLY A 20 -7.12 -13.57 2.09
CA GLY A 20 -7.03 -14.94 2.59
C GLY A 20 -5.72 -15.63 2.25
N THR A 21 -5.45 -16.71 2.96
CA THR A 21 -4.23 -17.50 2.82
C THR A 21 -4.06 -18.02 1.39
N GLY A 22 -2.92 -17.73 0.77
CA GLY A 22 -2.61 -18.13 -0.61
C GLY A 22 -3.13 -17.16 -1.67
N ALA A 23 -3.76 -16.05 -1.30
CA ALA A 23 -4.17 -15.00 -2.23
C ALA A 23 -2.98 -14.41 -3.01
N ALA A 24 -1.79 -14.37 -2.42
CA ALA A 24 -0.57 -13.90 -3.10
C ALA A 24 -0.28 -14.70 -4.39
N ALA A 25 -0.56 -16.01 -4.39
CA ALA A 25 -0.33 -16.88 -5.55
C ALA A 25 -1.25 -16.59 -6.74
N ARG A 26 -2.37 -15.89 -6.52
CA ARG A 26 -3.32 -15.51 -7.56
C ARG A 26 -2.89 -14.26 -8.33
N VAL A 27 -1.89 -13.52 -7.84
CA VAL A 27 -1.32 -12.35 -8.53
C VAL A 27 -0.80 -12.74 -9.91
N GLY A 28 -0.10 -13.87 -10.04
CA GLY A 28 0.44 -14.35 -11.30
C GLY A 28 -0.61 -14.79 -12.33
N GLU A 29 -1.81 -15.18 -11.87
CA GLU A 29 -2.96 -15.42 -12.74
C GLU A 29 -3.59 -14.10 -13.20
N TRP A 30 -3.75 -13.14 -12.29
CA TRP A 30 -4.30 -11.82 -12.61
C TRP A 30 -3.38 -10.96 -13.49
N ALA A 31 -2.08 -11.22 -13.46
CA ALA A 31 -1.04 -10.52 -14.22
C ALA A 31 -0.54 -11.35 -15.42
N ASP A 32 -1.31 -12.31 -15.92
CA ASP A 32 -0.87 -13.21 -17.00
C ASP A 32 -0.61 -12.49 -18.33
N ASP A 33 -1.28 -11.36 -18.55
CA ASP A 33 -1.15 -10.48 -19.69
C ASP A 33 0.02 -9.49 -19.59
N ALA A 34 0.64 -9.34 -18.40
CA ALA A 34 1.75 -8.42 -18.18
C ALA A 34 3.08 -9.05 -18.61
N ALA A 35 3.66 -8.57 -19.71
CA ALA A 35 4.93 -9.05 -20.22
C ALA A 35 6.12 -8.56 -19.40
N ARG A 36 6.04 -7.34 -18.83
CA ARG A 36 7.09 -6.74 -18.00
C ARG A 36 6.51 -6.26 -16.67
N VAL A 37 7.01 -6.85 -15.59
CA VAL A 37 6.58 -6.54 -14.23
C VAL A 37 7.75 -5.96 -13.45
N LEU A 38 7.56 -4.82 -12.80
CA LEU A 38 8.49 -4.29 -11.81
C LEU A 38 7.91 -4.54 -10.41
N VAL A 39 8.64 -5.27 -9.58
CA VAL A 39 8.31 -5.43 -8.17
C VAL A 39 9.14 -4.48 -7.34
N ILE A 40 8.47 -3.61 -6.58
CA ILE A 40 9.06 -2.72 -5.59
C ILE A 40 8.88 -3.41 -4.23
N ALA A 41 9.98 -3.60 -3.51
CA ALA A 41 10.04 -4.37 -2.29
C ALA A 41 11.07 -3.77 -1.31
N GLN A 42 11.33 -4.50 -0.23
CA GLN A 42 12.47 -4.30 0.67
C GLN A 42 13.31 -5.57 0.70
N PRO A 43 14.57 -5.54 1.18
CA PRO A 43 15.41 -6.74 1.23
C PRO A 43 14.75 -7.88 2.02
N VAL A 44 13.98 -7.53 3.06
CA VAL A 44 13.22 -8.50 3.89
C VAL A 44 12.02 -9.12 3.16
N THR A 45 11.38 -8.39 2.24
CA THR A 45 10.22 -8.89 1.47
C THR A 45 10.58 -9.43 0.09
N ARG A 46 11.80 -9.17 -0.40
CA ARG A 46 12.32 -9.70 -1.67
C ARG A 46 12.11 -11.21 -1.82
N PRO A 47 12.38 -12.07 -0.82
CA PRO A 47 12.18 -13.52 -0.97
C PRO A 47 10.71 -13.88 -1.23
N MET A 48 9.76 -13.06 -0.76
CA MET A 48 8.32 -13.30 -0.90
C MET A 48 7.84 -13.09 -2.35
N VAL A 49 8.63 -12.49 -3.24
CA VAL A 49 8.27 -12.32 -4.67
C VAL A 49 7.94 -13.66 -5.33
N ALA A 50 8.59 -14.75 -4.90
CA ALA A 50 8.31 -16.10 -5.39
C ALA A 50 6.85 -16.55 -5.12
N SER A 51 6.22 -16.04 -4.06
CA SER A 51 4.82 -16.35 -3.73
C SER A 51 3.84 -15.80 -4.77
N LEU A 52 4.22 -14.78 -5.54
CA LEU A 52 3.33 -14.10 -6.48
C LEU A 52 3.10 -14.88 -7.78
N ARG A 53 3.93 -15.87 -8.09
CA ARG A 53 3.83 -16.71 -9.31
C ARG A 53 3.76 -15.94 -10.63
N LEU A 54 4.43 -14.78 -10.69
CA LEU A 54 4.49 -13.94 -11.89
C LEU A 54 5.15 -14.69 -13.06
N LYS A 55 4.57 -14.56 -14.26
CA LYS A 55 5.02 -15.27 -15.47
C LYS A 55 5.86 -14.41 -16.43
N GLY A 56 5.64 -13.10 -16.44
CA GLY A 56 6.36 -12.15 -17.29
C GLY A 56 7.81 -11.95 -16.89
N GLN A 57 8.50 -11.05 -17.58
CA GLN A 57 9.85 -10.63 -17.21
C GLN A 57 9.79 -9.77 -15.95
N VAL A 58 10.27 -10.33 -14.83
CA VAL A 58 10.25 -9.67 -13.52
C VAL A 58 11.58 -8.96 -13.27
N ALA A 59 11.51 -7.65 -13.04
CA ALA A 59 12.58 -6.87 -12.40
C ALA A 59 12.19 -6.60 -10.94
N ILE A 60 13.18 -6.54 -10.05
CA ILE A 60 12.96 -6.26 -8.62
C ILE A 60 13.81 -5.06 -8.23
N PHE A 61 13.16 -4.04 -7.67
CA PHE A 61 13.79 -2.93 -6.95
C PHE A 61 13.47 -3.07 -5.46
N ASP A 62 14.50 -3.27 -4.63
CA ASP A 62 14.36 -3.47 -3.19
C ASP A 62 15.09 -2.42 -2.34
N GLY A 63 15.41 -1.27 -2.95
CA GLY A 63 16.12 -0.15 -2.31
C GLY A 63 15.24 0.82 -1.52
N VAL A 64 14.05 0.40 -1.05
CA VAL A 64 13.12 1.29 -0.35
C VAL A 64 13.42 1.34 1.15
N ALA A 65 13.75 2.52 1.67
CA ALA A 65 13.91 2.72 3.12
C ALA A 65 12.55 2.64 3.87
N PRO A 66 12.53 2.32 5.17
CA PRO A 66 11.30 2.34 5.98
C PRO A 66 10.58 3.69 5.97
N GLU A 67 11.33 4.79 5.92
CA GLU A 67 10.78 6.14 5.72
C GLU A 67 11.33 6.67 4.40
N PRO A 68 10.64 6.42 3.28
CA PRO A 68 11.22 6.63 1.96
C PRO A 68 11.44 8.12 1.71
N ALA A 69 12.62 8.45 1.22
CA ALA A 69 12.94 9.77 0.72
C ALA A 69 12.60 9.90 -0.78
N ASP A 70 12.55 11.12 -1.28
CA ASP A 70 12.50 11.41 -2.72
C ASP A 70 13.65 10.72 -3.49
N SER A 71 14.83 10.57 -2.91
CA SER A 71 15.93 9.81 -3.51
C SER A 71 15.61 8.32 -3.73
N ASP A 72 14.86 7.70 -2.82
CA ASP A 72 14.45 6.29 -2.98
C ASP A 72 13.42 6.16 -4.11
N LEU A 73 12.53 7.15 -4.23
CA LEU A 73 11.57 7.24 -5.33
C LEU A 73 12.27 7.43 -6.67
N ASP A 74 13.26 8.32 -6.75
CA ASP A 74 14.01 8.57 -7.99
C ASP A 74 14.72 7.30 -8.47
N ALA A 75 15.37 6.56 -7.56
CA ALA A 75 15.99 5.29 -7.89
C ALA A 75 14.98 4.23 -8.38
N ALA A 76 13.79 4.18 -7.78
CA ALA A 76 12.71 3.30 -8.21
C ALA A 76 12.14 3.71 -9.59
N ILE A 77 12.03 5.01 -9.86
CA ILE A 77 11.63 5.56 -11.16
C ILE A 77 12.64 5.19 -12.24
N ASP A 78 13.94 5.28 -11.96
CA ASP A 78 14.98 4.92 -12.91
C ASP A 78 14.97 3.41 -13.23
N ALA A 79 14.74 2.55 -12.23
CA ALA A 79 14.51 1.13 -12.44
C ALA A 79 13.27 0.87 -13.33
N ALA A 80 12.19 1.62 -13.12
CA ALA A 80 11.00 1.54 -13.95
C ALA A 80 11.26 2.02 -15.39
N ARG A 81 11.99 3.10 -15.60
CA ARG A 81 12.34 3.58 -16.95
C ARG A 81 13.21 2.58 -17.71
N ALA A 82 14.15 1.93 -17.03
CA ALA A 82 14.99 0.90 -17.60
C ALA A 82 14.18 -0.35 -18.01
N HIS A 83 13.22 -0.76 -17.17
CA HIS A 83 12.43 -1.98 -17.38
C HIS A 83 11.16 -1.78 -18.23
N ARG A 84 10.63 -0.54 -18.28
CA ARG A 84 9.37 -0.16 -18.93
C ARG A 84 8.19 -1.08 -18.55
N PRO A 85 7.85 -1.15 -17.25
CA PRO A 85 6.85 -2.09 -16.74
C PRO A 85 5.44 -1.76 -17.22
N GLU A 86 4.69 -2.80 -17.58
CA GLU A 86 3.23 -2.72 -17.80
C GLU A 86 2.47 -2.83 -16.48
N LEU A 87 3.07 -3.53 -15.51
CA LEU A 87 2.58 -3.72 -14.15
C LEU A 87 3.66 -3.37 -13.14
N ILE A 88 3.28 -2.57 -12.16
CA ILE A 88 4.06 -2.33 -10.94
C ILE A 88 3.40 -3.07 -9.79
N VAL A 89 4.23 -3.71 -8.97
CA VAL A 89 3.83 -4.47 -7.80
C VAL A 89 4.52 -3.89 -6.58
N GLY A 90 3.77 -3.31 -5.63
CA GLY A 90 4.30 -3.03 -4.30
C GLY A 90 4.14 -4.25 -3.40
N LEU A 91 5.25 -4.82 -2.92
CA LEU A 91 5.27 -5.97 -2.01
C LEU A 91 5.96 -5.59 -0.70
N GLY A 92 5.17 -5.16 0.29
CA GLY A 92 5.71 -4.68 1.55
C GLY A 92 4.70 -4.00 2.46
N GLY A 93 5.22 -3.18 3.39
CA GLY A 93 4.42 -2.25 4.18
C GLY A 93 4.13 -0.93 3.44
N GLY A 94 3.56 0.05 4.16
CA GLY A 94 3.15 1.34 3.60
C GLY A 94 4.23 2.07 2.79
N SER A 95 5.47 2.04 3.26
CA SER A 95 6.64 2.67 2.61
C SER A 95 6.85 2.18 1.18
N VAL A 96 6.82 0.86 0.99
CA VAL A 96 6.95 0.21 -0.33
C VAL A 96 5.77 0.56 -1.21
N MET A 97 4.57 0.48 -0.64
CA MET A 97 3.34 0.71 -1.39
C MET A 97 3.21 2.17 -1.85
N ASP A 98 3.65 3.13 -1.04
CA ASP A 98 3.66 4.55 -1.37
C ASP A 98 4.65 4.86 -2.49
N VAL A 99 5.86 4.31 -2.44
CA VAL A 99 6.81 4.40 -3.56
C VAL A 99 6.20 3.77 -4.82
N ALA A 100 5.59 2.58 -4.72
CA ALA A 100 4.98 1.92 -5.87
C ALA A 100 3.85 2.71 -6.53
N LYS A 101 3.01 3.39 -5.74
CA LYS A 101 1.98 4.31 -6.24
C LYS A 101 2.58 5.45 -7.04
N LEU A 102 3.63 6.08 -6.50
CA LEU A 102 4.28 7.22 -7.13
C LEU A 102 5.00 6.79 -8.41
N VAL A 103 5.73 5.68 -8.40
CA VAL A 103 6.35 5.13 -9.61
C VAL A 103 5.27 4.87 -10.67
N ALA A 104 4.12 4.27 -10.31
CA ALA A 104 3.03 3.98 -11.25
C ALA A 104 2.41 5.18 -11.96
N VAL A 105 2.63 6.40 -11.47
CA VAL A 105 2.11 7.62 -12.09
C VAL A 105 3.21 8.57 -12.59
N LEU A 106 4.48 8.33 -12.25
CA LEU A 106 5.59 9.23 -12.58
C LEU A 106 6.63 8.65 -13.55
N TRP A 107 6.80 7.33 -13.64
CA TRP A 107 7.97 6.77 -14.33
C TRP A 107 8.04 7.12 -15.83
N ASP A 108 6.88 7.18 -16.49
CA ASP A 108 6.68 7.57 -17.89
C ASP A 108 5.80 8.83 -17.98
N SER A 109 6.04 9.80 -17.08
CA SER A 109 5.33 11.07 -17.02
C SER A 109 6.26 12.25 -17.21
N ASP A 110 5.75 13.32 -17.80
CA ASP A 110 6.44 14.61 -17.84
C ASP A 110 6.37 15.34 -16.49
N GLN A 111 5.49 14.89 -15.58
CA GLN A 111 5.39 15.40 -14.22
C GLN A 111 6.50 14.83 -13.33
N LYS A 112 7.08 15.69 -12.50
CA LYS A 112 7.97 15.32 -11.39
C LYS A 112 7.17 15.25 -10.08
N LEU A 113 7.80 14.74 -9.02
CA LEU A 113 7.19 14.69 -7.69
C LEU A 113 6.65 16.05 -7.24
N ALA A 114 7.45 17.11 -7.40
CA ALA A 114 7.07 18.48 -7.03
C ALA A 114 5.78 18.98 -7.73
N ASP A 115 5.52 18.50 -8.95
CA ASP A 115 4.33 18.89 -9.72
C ASP A 115 3.07 18.21 -9.19
N VAL A 116 3.21 17.08 -8.51
CA VAL A 116 2.09 16.26 -8.03
C VAL A 116 1.85 16.32 -6.52
N VAL A 117 2.72 16.98 -5.74
CA VAL A 117 2.49 17.21 -4.30
C VAL A 117 1.17 17.94 -4.08
N GLY A 118 0.31 17.37 -3.23
CA GLY A 118 -1.04 17.84 -2.95
C GLY A 118 -2.14 16.97 -3.59
N PRO A 119 -3.41 17.41 -3.46
CA PRO A 119 -4.55 16.63 -3.93
C PRO A 119 -4.80 16.80 -5.43
N ASN A 120 -5.05 15.68 -6.09
CA ASN A 120 -5.58 15.55 -7.45
C ASN A 120 -4.78 16.26 -8.54
N ARG A 121 -3.45 16.29 -8.41
CA ARG A 121 -2.53 16.89 -9.41
C ARG A 121 -1.94 15.89 -10.41
N VAL A 122 -2.03 14.59 -10.11
CA VAL A 122 -1.61 13.53 -11.02
C VAL A 122 -2.52 13.51 -12.26
N THR A 123 -1.92 13.52 -13.45
CA THR A 123 -2.67 13.62 -14.72
C THR A 123 -3.05 12.27 -15.33
N ARG A 124 -2.22 11.23 -15.13
CA ARG A 124 -2.46 9.87 -15.65
C ARG A 124 -1.77 8.81 -14.82
N LYS A 125 -2.17 7.56 -15.05
CA LYS A 125 -1.48 6.36 -14.55
C LYS A 125 -0.67 5.74 -15.69
N CYS A 126 0.63 5.51 -15.47
CA CYS A 126 1.56 4.97 -16.47
C CYS A 126 1.48 3.45 -16.57
N SER A 127 1.30 2.75 -15.44
CA SER A 127 1.23 1.28 -15.38
C SER A 127 0.08 0.81 -14.49
N ARG A 128 -0.40 -0.42 -14.72
CA ARG A 128 -1.26 -1.11 -13.75
C ARG A 128 -0.53 -1.21 -12.41
N LEU A 129 -1.26 -1.20 -11.31
CA LEU A 129 -0.71 -1.26 -9.97
C LEU A 129 -1.33 -2.39 -9.17
N ALA A 130 -0.50 -3.29 -8.65
CA ALA A 130 -0.89 -4.24 -7.61
C ALA A 130 -0.19 -3.89 -6.29
N GLN A 131 -0.92 -4.01 -5.19
CA GLN A 131 -0.40 -3.79 -3.85
C GLN A 131 -0.61 -5.06 -3.02
N ILE A 132 0.46 -5.62 -2.48
CA ILE A 132 0.45 -6.82 -1.66
C ILE A 132 1.04 -6.44 -0.31
N ALA A 133 0.15 -6.32 0.67
CA ALA A 133 0.54 -5.92 2.01
C ALA A 133 1.22 -7.09 2.74
N THR A 134 2.36 -6.80 3.37
CA THR A 134 3.09 -7.75 4.23
C THR A 134 3.07 -7.32 5.69
N THR A 135 2.34 -6.25 6.03
CA THR A 135 2.13 -5.78 7.40
C THR A 135 0.65 -5.46 7.62
N ALA A 136 0.19 -5.54 8.87
CA ALA A 136 -1.22 -5.31 9.25
C ALA A 136 -1.39 -3.95 9.93
N GLY A 137 -1.18 -2.86 9.17
CA GLY A 137 -1.17 -1.50 9.73
C GLY A 137 -1.75 -0.42 8.82
N THR A 138 -0.95 0.04 7.87
CA THR A 138 -1.14 1.35 7.21
C THR A 138 -2.39 1.44 6.33
N GLY A 139 -2.94 0.32 5.85
CA GLY A 139 -4.03 0.30 4.87
C GLY A 139 -3.66 0.93 3.52
N SER A 140 -2.36 1.10 3.26
CA SER A 140 -1.84 1.82 2.10
C SER A 140 -2.23 1.12 0.78
N GLU A 141 -2.44 -0.19 0.78
CA GLU A 141 -2.94 -0.98 -0.36
C GLU A 141 -4.33 -0.55 -0.85
N GLY A 142 -5.17 -0.03 0.06
CA GLY A 142 -6.52 0.44 -0.23
C GLY A 142 -6.62 1.95 -0.47
N GLY A 143 -5.53 2.69 -0.24
CA GLY A 143 -5.53 4.16 -0.19
C GLY A 143 -5.17 4.85 -1.50
N ILE A 144 -5.58 6.11 -1.61
CA ILE A 144 -5.24 7.04 -2.72
C ILE A 144 -4.07 7.98 -2.38
N ARG A 145 -3.46 7.81 -1.21
CA ARG A 145 -2.37 8.67 -0.72
C ARG A 145 -1.03 7.96 -0.80
N ALA A 146 0.02 8.73 -1.04
CA ALA A 146 1.40 8.29 -0.93
C ALA A 146 2.21 9.39 -0.23
N LEU A 147 3.14 9.00 0.65
CA LEU A 147 4.03 9.90 1.35
C LEU A 147 5.49 9.55 1.04
N VAL A 148 6.29 10.59 0.78
CA VAL A 148 7.75 10.52 0.73
C VAL A 148 8.34 11.72 1.46
N THR A 149 9.56 11.58 1.97
CA THR A 149 10.26 12.64 2.71
C THR A 149 11.19 13.39 1.77
N SER A 150 11.21 14.72 1.82
CA SER A 150 12.19 15.48 1.03
C SER A 150 13.58 15.31 1.63
N SER A 151 14.56 14.89 0.83
CA SER A 151 15.95 14.79 1.29
C SER A 151 16.56 16.16 1.62
N GLU A 152 16.06 17.23 0.99
CA GLU A 152 16.54 18.60 1.16
C GLU A 152 15.92 19.28 2.39
N THR A 153 14.60 19.20 2.53
CA THR A 153 13.87 19.98 3.54
C THR A 153 13.41 19.15 4.75
N HIS A 154 13.53 17.82 4.67
CA HIS A 154 12.96 16.86 5.62
C HIS A 154 11.43 16.94 5.78
N ALA A 155 10.75 17.71 4.93
CA ALA A 155 9.30 17.81 4.94
C ALA A 155 8.67 16.54 4.35
N LYS A 156 7.52 16.13 4.92
CA LYS A 156 6.69 15.09 4.33
C LYS A 156 5.95 15.65 3.11
N MET A 157 6.24 15.10 1.95
CA MET A 157 5.54 15.38 0.69
C MET A 157 4.42 14.36 0.52
N ALA A 158 3.18 14.83 0.59
CA ALA A 158 2.00 14.00 0.42
C ALA A 158 1.40 14.22 -0.98
N VAL A 159 1.14 13.12 -1.69
CA VAL A 159 0.40 13.10 -2.95
C VAL A 159 -0.92 12.37 -2.71
N GLU A 160 -2.03 12.92 -3.21
CA GLU A 160 -3.34 12.28 -3.12
C GLU A 160 -3.97 12.25 -4.51
N SER A 161 -4.33 11.07 -5.02
CA SER A 161 -5.02 10.94 -6.30
C SER A 161 -5.70 9.57 -6.47
N PRO A 162 -6.97 9.52 -6.91
CA PRO A 162 -7.62 8.27 -7.32
C PRO A 162 -6.86 7.48 -8.40
N LEU A 163 -5.98 8.12 -9.18
CA LEU A 163 -5.15 7.45 -10.18
C LEU A 163 -4.05 6.57 -9.56
N MET A 164 -3.71 6.80 -8.30
CA MET A 164 -2.77 5.97 -7.54
C MET A 164 -3.43 4.75 -6.88
N LEU A 165 -4.75 4.61 -6.98
CA LEU A 165 -5.46 3.48 -6.42
C LEU A 165 -5.04 2.17 -7.10
N ALA A 166 -4.91 1.09 -6.34
CA ALA A 166 -4.51 -0.20 -6.87
C ALA A 166 -5.60 -0.79 -7.81
N ASP A 167 -5.15 -1.45 -8.87
CA ASP A 167 -6.01 -2.30 -9.71
C ASP A 167 -6.26 -3.65 -9.02
N LEU A 168 -5.29 -4.12 -8.22
CA LEU A 168 -5.39 -5.28 -7.34
C LEU A 168 -4.78 -4.96 -5.97
N ALA A 169 -5.53 -5.14 -4.90
CA ALA A 169 -4.99 -5.18 -3.54
C ALA A 169 -5.06 -6.62 -3.00
N VAL A 170 -4.00 -7.10 -2.36
CA VAL A 170 -3.91 -8.45 -1.79
C VAL A 170 -3.55 -8.38 -0.31
N LEU A 171 -4.35 -9.08 0.50
CA LEU A 171 -4.19 -9.27 1.93
C LEU A 171 -4.06 -10.78 2.20
N ASP A 172 -2.83 -11.28 2.11
CA ASP A 172 -2.51 -12.68 2.40
C ASP A 172 -1.85 -12.80 3.78
N PRO A 173 -2.54 -13.31 4.81
CA PRO A 173 -2.00 -13.39 6.17
C PRO A 173 -0.76 -14.28 6.26
N ALA A 174 -0.52 -15.19 5.30
CA ALA A 174 0.71 -15.97 5.30
C ALA A 174 1.96 -15.08 5.11
N LEU A 175 1.82 -13.90 4.49
CA LEU A 175 2.91 -12.96 4.29
C LEU A 175 3.23 -12.11 5.52
N THR A 176 2.39 -12.15 6.57
CA THR A 176 2.59 -11.38 7.81
C THR A 176 3.23 -12.21 8.93
N MET A 177 3.30 -13.54 8.79
CA MET A 177 3.71 -14.44 9.88
C MET A 177 5.18 -14.31 10.29
N SER A 178 6.05 -13.80 9.40
CA SER A 178 7.47 -13.57 9.70
C SER A 178 7.78 -12.16 10.21
N VAL A 179 6.76 -11.31 10.41
CA VAL A 179 6.95 -9.93 10.84
C VAL A 179 7.42 -9.91 12.31
N PRO A 180 8.50 -9.18 12.64
CA PRO A 180 8.99 -9.12 14.02
C PRO A 180 7.94 -8.56 14.99
N THR A 181 7.88 -9.09 16.22
CA THR A 181 6.91 -8.67 17.26
C THR A 181 6.81 -7.16 17.44
N ALA A 182 7.94 -6.43 17.43
CA ALA A 182 7.93 -4.97 17.57
C ALA A 182 7.23 -4.27 16.39
N VAL A 183 7.39 -4.79 15.17
CA VAL A 183 6.72 -4.28 13.97
C VAL A 183 5.24 -4.65 13.99
N THR A 184 4.88 -5.87 14.40
CA THR A 184 3.49 -6.29 14.60
C THR A 184 2.77 -5.39 15.60
N ALA A 185 3.40 -5.10 16.74
CA ALA A 185 2.85 -4.20 17.74
C ALA A 185 2.68 -2.77 17.18
N ALA A 186 3.72 -2.21 16.57
CA ALA A 186 3.67 -0.85 16.03
C ALA A 186 2.59 -0.70 14.96
N THR A 187 2.54 -1.63 14.00
CA THR A 187 1.57 -1.58 12.89
C THR A 187 0.14 -1.88 13.35
N GLY A 188 -0.06 -2.79 14.31
CA GLY A 188 -1.38 -3.04 14.87
C GLY A 188 -1.93 -1.86 15.69
N ILE A 189 -1.06 -1.14 16.42
CA ILE A 189 -1.44 0.10 17.12
C ILE A 189 -1.73 1.22 16.11
N ASP A 190 -0.96 1.31 15.02
CA ASP A 190 -1.23 2.26 13.92
C ASP A 190 -2.62 2.01 13.28
N ALA A 191 -2.95 0.76 12.96
CA ALA A 191 -4.30 0.39 12.48
C ALA A 191 -5.41 0.75 13.48
N LEU A 192 -5.17 0.53 14.79
CA LEU A 192 -6.11 0.93 15.84
C LEU A 192 -6.28 2.45 15.91
N ALA A 193 -5.18 3.21 15.83
CA ALA A 193 -5.20 4.66 15.80
C ALA A 193 -6.03 5.18 14.63
N HIS A 194 -5.80 4.67 13.41
CA HIS A 194 -6.62 5.00 12.24
C HIS A 194 -8.12 4.75 12.46
N CYS A 195 -8.48 3.63 13.11
CA CYS A 195 -9.89 3.36 13.42
C CYS A 195 -10.46 4.37 14.42
N VAL A 196 -9.73 4.72 15.47
CA VAL A 196 -10.17 5.71 16.47
C VAL A 196 -10.28 7.10 15.84
N GLU A 197 -9.31 7.52 15.04
CA GLU A 197 -9.32 8.78 14.31
C GLU A 197 -10.48 8.87 13.32
N ALA A 198 -10.77 7.78 12.58
CA ALA A 198 -11.91 7.73 11.67
C ALA A 198 -13.25 7.85 12.43
N PHE A 199 -13.39 7.14 13.55
CA PHE A 199 -14.61 7.15 14.36
C PHE A 199 -14.86 8.49 15.07
N THR A 200 -13.80 9.18 15.47
CA THR A 200 -13.86 10.47 16.18
C THR A 200 -13.77 11.67 15.25
N ASN A 201 -13.68 11.44 13.93
CA ASN A 201 -13.51 12.50 12.95
C ASN A 201 -14.70 13.46 12.95
N ILE A 202 -14.44 14.76 12.78
CA ILE A 202 -15.49 15.78 12.58
C ILE A 202 -16.35 15.49 11.33
N ASN A 203 -15.78 14.76 10.38
CA ASN A 203 -16.38 14.23 9.16
C ASN A 203 -16.61 12.72 9.25
N ALA A 204 -16.93 12.18 10.43
CA ALA A 204 -17.36 10.79 10.57
C ALA A 204 -18.64 10.50 9.76
N HIS A 205 -18.86 9.23 9.41
CA HIS A 205 -20.05 8.80 8.68
C HIS A 205 -20.45 7.40 9.16
N PRO A 206 -21.74 7.09 9.40
CA PRO A 206 -22.16 5.82 9.98
C PRO A 206 -21.65 4.56 9.26
N LEU A 207 -21.48 4.63 7.93
CA LEU A 207 -20.87 3.56 7.14
C LEU A 207 -19.40 3.32 7.50
N ILE A 208 -18.62 4.39 7.68
CA ILE A 208 -17.20 4.34 8.07
C ILE A 208 -17.07 3.94 9.54
N ASP A 209 -17.96 4.43 10.40
CA ASP A 209 -18.01 4.06 11.82
C ASP A 209 -18.18 2.55 12.01
N GLY A 210 -18.91 1.88 11.10
CA GLY A 210 -19.04 0.42 11.07
C GLY A 210 -17.68 -0.27 10.90
N TYR A 211 -16.87 0.17 9.93
CA TYR A 211 -15.51 -0.35 9.72
C TYR A 211 -14.61 -0.03 10.92
N ALA A 212 -14.63 1.20 11.42
CA ALA A 212 -13.80 1.63 12.53
C ALA A 212 -14.09 0.83 13.81
N ARG A 213 -15.35 0.63 14.16
CA ARG A 213 -15.75 -0.18 15.33
C ARG A 213 -15.33 -1.64 15.19
N MET A 214 -15.44 -2.19 13.99
CA MET A 214 -14.98 -3.55 13.71
C MET A 214 -13.46 -3.66 13.90
N GLY A 215 -12.69 -2.73 13.34
CA GLY A 215 -11.24 -2.68 13.49
C GLY A 215 -10.79 -2.53 14.94
N ILE A 216 -11.40 -1.62 15.69
CA ILE A 216 -11.13 -1.44 17.14
C ILE A 216 -11.34 -2.75 17.91
N ARG A 217 -12.47 -3.43 17.66
CA ARG A 217 -12.76 -4.71 18.31
C ARG A 217 -11.73 -5.76 17.96
N LEU A 218 -11.42 -5.95 16.67
CA LEU A 218 -10.46 -6.95 16.21
C LEU A 218 -9.05 -6.70 16.76
N ALA A 219 -8.60 -5.44 16.78
CA ALA A 219 -7.33 -5.08 17.40
C ALA A 219 -7.31 -5.40 18.90
N GLY A 220 -8.39 -5.06 19.63
CA GLY A 220 -8.54 -5.39 21.05
C GLY A 220 -8.53 -6.89 21.34
N ASP A 221 -9.15 -7.70 20.48
CA ASP A 221 -9.28 -9.14 20.66
C ASP A 221 -8.00 -9.91 20.25
N HIS A 222 -7.24 -9.41 19.27
CA HIS A 222 -6.20 -10.21 18.59
C HIS A 222 -4.79 -9.63 18.61
N LEU A 223 -4.58 -8.33 18.78
CA LEU A 223 -3.23 -7.74 18.64
C LEU A 223 -2.24 -8.31 19.68
N ALA A 224 -2.67 -8.44 20.94
CA ALA A 224 -1.82 -9.01 21.98
C ALA A 224 -1.41 -10.45 21.67
N ARG A 225 -2.30 -11.25 21.07
CA ARG A 225 -2.02 -12.63 20.64
C ARG A 225 -1.01 -12.66 19.50
N ALA A 226 -1.22 -11.86 18.46
CA ALA A 226 -0.31 -11.77 17.31
C ALA A 226 1.10 -11.28 17.71
N CYS A 227 1.21 -10.42 18.72
CA CYS A 227 2.50 -10.02 19.29
C CYS A 227 3.18 -11.14 20.09
N ALA A 228 2.39 -11.92 20.83
CA ALA A 228 2.91 -13.03 21.64
C ALA A 228 3.35 -14.22 20.79
N ASP A 229 2.62 -14.52 19.72
CA ASP A 229 2.90 -15.58 18.77
C ASP A 229 2.58 -15.12 17.33
N GLY A 230 3.62 -14.79 16.57
CA GLY A 230 3.48 -14.38 15.17
C GLY A 230 3.05 -15.51 14.22
N GLY A 231 3.02 -16.76 14.70
CA GLY A 231 2.52 -17.93 13.96
C GLY A 231 1.08 -18.33 14.29
N ASP A 232 0.38 -17.56 15.15
CA ASP A 232 -1.03 -17.78 15.52
C ASP A 232 -1.97 -17.42 14.34
N ALA A 233 -2.10 -18.38 13.41
CA ALA A 233 -2.87 -18.25 12.16
C ALA A 233 -4.38 -18.35 12.32
#